data_AF-A0A2I9DQU2-F1
#
_entry.id   AF-A0A2I9DQU2-F1
#
_cell.length_a   1.000
_cell.length_b   1.000
_cell.length_c   1.000
_cell.angle_alpha   90.00
_cell.angle_beta   90.00
_cell.angle_gamma   90.00
#
_symmetry.space_group_name_H-M   'P 1'
#
loop_
_entity.id
_entity.type
_entity.pdbx_description
1 polymer ?
#
loop_
_entity_poly.entity_id
_entity_poly.type
_entity_poly.pdbx_seq_one_letter_code
_entity_poly.pdbx_strand_id
1 'polypeptide(L)'
;MDRDFTMVLPGGRVPARFVTLEDGTPGVEVEGVRFPHVTDEVPHGIRGNGDDQRRVLDGLRGRFRITSDSPILAFEVGEEGSGH
;
A
#
# COMPACT_ATOMS: atom_id res chain seq x y z
N MET A 1 5.18 -13.12 -8.38
CA MET A 1 3.97 -13.83 -7.94
C MET A 1 3.04 -12.77 -7.39
N ASP A 2 2.00 -12.47 -8.15
CA ASP A 2 1.00 -11.48 -7.80
C ASP A 2 0.12 -12.08 -6.69
N ARG A 3 0.16 -11.50 -5.50
CA ARG A 3 -0.53 -12.06 -4.31
C ARG A 3 -1.43 -11.00 -3.71
N ASP A 4 -2.73 -11.27 -3.69
CA ASP A 4 -3.68 -10.47 -2.93
C ASP A 4 -3.40 -10.56 -1.42
N PHE A 5 -3.60 -9.47 -0.72
CA PHE A 5 -3.46 -9.39 0.72
C PHE A 5 -4.33 -8.26 1.28
N THR A 6 -4.58 -8.32 2.57
CA THR A 6 -5.25 -7.22 3.27
C THR A 6 -4.19 -6.24 3.75
N MET A 7 -4.15 -5.05 3.16
CA MET A 7 -3.31 -3.95 3.64
C MET A 7 -3.93 -3.35 4.90
N VAL A 8 -3.23 -3.47 6.02
CA VAL A 8 -3.64 -2.92 7.31
C VAL A 8 -2.97 -1.56 7.50
N LEU A 9 -3.79 -0.55 7.76
CA LEU A 9 -3.43 0.84 7.98
C LEU A 9 -3.83 1.23 9.41
N PRO A 10 -3.23 2.26 10.02
CA PRO A 10 -3.52 2.64 11.40
C PRO A 10 -5.00 2.98 11.68
N GLY A 11 -5.76 3.36 10.65
CA GLY A 11 -7.19 3.64 10.78
C GLY A 11 -8.13 2.57 10.21
N GLY A 12 -7.63 1.47 9.63
CA GLY A 12 -8.47 0.46 9.01
C GLY A 12 -7.72 -0.49 8.07
N ARG A 13 -8.45 -1.16 7.18
CA ARG A 13 -7.87 -2.15 6.26
C ARG A 13 -8.46 -2.03 4.87
N VAL A 14 -7.65 -2.26 3.84
CA VAL A 14 -8.06 -2.22 2.43
C VAL A 14 -7.53 -3.43 1.67
N PRO A 15 -8.27 -3.94 0.69
CA PRO A 15 -7.74 -4.95 -0.22
C PRO A 15 -6.60 -4.34 -1.04
N ALA A 16 -5.48 -5.06 -1.09
CA ALA A 16 -4.31 -4.70 -1.87
C ALA A 16 -3.72 -5.95 -2.54
N ARG A 17 -2.79 -5.75 -3.47
CA ARG A 17 -2.14 -6.86 -4.16
C ARG A 17 -0.67 -6.55 -4.40
N PHE A 18 0.21 -7.47 -4.04
CA PHE A 18 1.60 -7.38 -4.48
C PHE A 18 1.65 -7.62 -5.98
N VAL A 19 2.29 -6.71 -6.70
CA VAL A 19 2.44 -6.77 -8.16
C VAL A 19 3.90 -6.49 -8.52
N THR A 20 4.32 -6.95 -9.68
CA THR A 20 5.60 -6.51 -10.25
C THR A 20 5.36 -5.27 -11.10
N LEU A 21 6.11 -4.19 -10.85
CA LEU A 21 6.06 -2.99 -11.68
C LEU A 21 6.73 -3.25 -13.05
N GLU A 22 6.48 -2.37 -14.01
CA GLU A 22 7.04 -2.50 -15.38
C GLU A 22 8.58 -2.50 -15.41
N ASP A 23 9.20 -1.86 -14.42
CA ASP A 23 10.65 -1.82 -14.22
C ASP A 23 11.22 -3.12 -13.60
N GLY A 24 10.36 -4.10 -13.29
CA GLY A 24 10.74 -5.36 -12.65
C GLY A 24 10.86 -5.27 -11.11
N THR A 25 10.60 -4.10 -10.54
CA THR A 25 10.65 -3.85 -9.09
C THR A 25 9.36 -4.28 -8.39
N PRO A 26 9.43 -4.62 -7.08
CA PRO A 26 8.23 -4.96 -6.32
C PRO A 26 7.33 -3.73 -6.13
N GLY A 27 6.03 -3.94 -6.32
CA GLY A 27 5.01 -2.93 -6.13
C GLY A 27 3.78 -3.46 -5.41
N VAL A 28 2.90 -2.55 -5.05
CA VAL A 28 1.61 -2.85 -4.41
C VAL A 28 0.52 -2.11 -5.16
N GLU A 29 -0.48 -2.84 -5.62
CA GLU A 29 -1.68 -2.30 -6.23
C GLU A 29 -2.77 -2.10 -5.18
N VAL A 30 -3.31 -0.89 -5.07
CA VAL A 30 -4.39 -0.51 -4.16
C VAL A 30 -5.43 0.26 -4.96
N GLU A 31 -6.70 -0.16 -4.87
CA GLU A 31 -7.82 0.46 -5.63
C GLU A 31 -7.54 0.59 -7.14
N GLY A 32 -6.77 -0.34 -7.72
CA GLY A 32 -6.39 -0.35 -9.14
C GLY A 32 -5.19 0.52 -9.51
N VAL A 33 -4.57 1.20 -8.54
CA VAL A 33 -3.36 2.01 -8.74
C VAL A 33 -2.15 1.29 -8.17
N ARG A 34 -1.08 1.19 -8.97
CA ARG A 34 0.16 0.52 -8.59
C ARG A 34 1.12 1.50 -7.94
N PHE A 35 1.68 1.12 -6.81
CA PHE A 35 2.64 1.89 -6.04
C PHE A 35 3.97 1.14 -5.92
N PRO A 36 5.11 1.84 -5.95
CA PRO A 36 6.38 1.25 -5.55
C PRO A 36 6.33 0.81 -4.08
N HIS A 37 6.72 -0.45 -3.85
CA HIS A 37 6.87 -1.00 -2.50
C HIS A 37 8.23 -0.57 -1.96
N VAL A 38 8.21 0.17 -0.86
CA VAL A 38 9.41 0.62 -0.15
C VAL A 38 9.54 -0.13 1.17
N THR A 39 10.74 -0.63 1.43
CA THR A 39 11.09 -1.38 2.65
C THR A 39 12.29 -0.79 3.39
N ASP A 40 12.80 0.35 2.92
CA ASP A 40 14.02 0.98 3.44
C ASP A 40 13.77 1.72 4.77
N GLU A 41 12.69 2.50 4.84
CA GLU A 41 12.35 3.30 6.03
C GLU A 41 11.36 2.60 6.97
N VAL A 42 10.57 1.66 6.45
CA VAL A 42 9.50 0.94 7.16
C VAL A 42 9.44 -0.52 6.69
N PRO A 43 8.91 -1.46 7.50
CA PRO A 43 8.82 -2.87 7.11
C PRO A 43 8.05 -3.06 5.80
N HIS A 44 6.93 -2.36 5.66
CA HIS A 44 6.20 -2.24 4.40
C HIS A 44 5.65 -0.83 4.25
N GLY A 45 5.97 -0.19 3.12
CA GLY A 45 5.45 1.12 2.77
C GLY A 45 5.15 1.24 1.29
N ILE A 46 4.20 2.09 0.94
CA ILE A 46 3.97 2.51 -0.45
C ILE A 46 4.28 3.98 -0.59
N ARG A 47 4.90 4.37 -1.71
CA ARG A 47 5.23 5.77 -2.00
C ARG A 47 4.44 6.29 -3.20
N GLY A 48 3.86 7.49 -3.05
CA GLY A 48 3.17 8.16 -4.14
C GLY A 48 4.08 9.07 -4.94
N ASN A 49 4.53 8.63 -6.11
CA ASN A 49 5.38 9.41 -7.01
C ASN A 49 4.59 10.10 -8.14
N GLY A 50 3.43 9.56 -8.54
CA GLY A 50 2.55 10.12 -9.56
C GLY A 50 1.26 10.75 -9.01
N ASP A 51 0.56 11.51 -9.85
CA ASP A 51 -0.71 12.18 -9.49
C ASP A 51 -1.81 11.20 -9.07
N ASP A 52 -2.03 10.10 -9.81
CA ASP A 52 -3.03 9.08 -9.48
C ASP A 52 -2.72 8.38 -8.15
N GLN A 53 -1.44 8.04 -7.95
CA GLN A 53 -0.95 7.49 -6.69
C GLN A 53 -1.19 8.47 -5.53
N ARG A 54 -0.89 9.76 -5.73
CA ARG A 54 -1.08 10.78 -4.69
C ARG A 54 -2.55 10.98 -4.35
N ARG A 55 -3.45 10.93 -5.34
CA ARG A 55 -4.90 10.97 -5.09
C ARG A 55 -5.39 9.78 -4.27
N VAL A 56 -4.97 8.57 -4.61
CA VAL A 56 -5.34 7.37 -3.84
C VAL A 56 -4.74 7.42 -2.43
N LEU A 57 -3.48 7.83 -2.28
CA LEU A 57 -2.85 8.03 -0.97
C LEU A 57 -3.58 9.06 -0.11
N ASP A 58 -3.94 10.21 -0.69
CA ASP A 58 -4.71 11.25 0.00
C ASP A 58 -6.10 10.74 0.40
N GLY A 59 -6.76 10.00 -0.50
CA GLY A 59 -8.03 9.32 -0.24
C GLY A 59 -7.94 8.31 0.92
N LEU A 60 -6.89 7.49 0.95
CA LEU A 60 -6.62 6.55 2.05
C LEU A 60 -6.35 7.31 3.36
N ARG A 61 -5.54 8.37 3.33
CA ARG A 61 -5.25 9.19 4.52
C ARG A 61 -6.51 9.82 5.08
N GLY A 62 -7.34 10.42 4.22
CA GLY A 62 -8.63 11.01 4.59
C GLY A 62 -9.59 9.97 5.15
N ARG A 63 -9.73 8.82 4.47
CA ARG A 63 -10.63 7.73 4.88
C ARG A 63 -10.24 7.12 6.23
N PHE A 64 -8.94 6.97 6.48
CA PHE A 64 -8.40 6.33 7.69
C PHE A 64 -7.87 7.30 8.74
N ARG A 65 -8.14 8.61 8.59
CA ARG A 65 -7.68 9.68 9.49
C ARG A 65 -6.17 9.60 9.80
N ILE A 66 -5.39 9.27 8.79
CA ILE A 66 -3.94 9.17 8.91
C ILE A 66 -3.39 10.59 8.87
N THR A 67 -2.89 11.08 10.00
CA THR A 67 -2.34 12.42 10.15
C THR A 67 -0.90 12.54 9.65
N SER A 68 -0.33 11.45 9.13
CA SER A 68 1.04 11.44 8.61
C SER A 68 1.10 12.13 7.25
N ASP A 69 1.86 13.23 7.18
CA ASP A 69 2.14 13.94 5.94
C ASP A 69 3.20 13.23 5.07
N SER A 70 3.90 12.23 5.64
CA SER A 70 5.01 11.52 4.99
C SER A 70 4.63 11.05 3.59
N PRO A 71 5.47 11.22 2.56
CA PRO A 71 5.20 10.73 1.20
C PRO A 71 5.08 9.20 1.13
N ILE A 72 5.47 8.51 2.20
CA ILE A 72 5.38 7.06 2.37
C ILE A 72 4.22 6.76 3.32
N LEU A 73 3.31 5.90 2.86
CA LEU A 73 2.29 5.32 3.71
C LEU A 73 2.77 3.95 4.18
N ALA A 74 3.10 3.87 5.46
CA ALA A 74 3.39 2.60 6.12
C ALA A 74 2.12 1.77 6.26
N PHE A 75 2.26 0.46 6.04
CA PHE A 75 1.18 -0.49 6.20
C PHE A 75 1.70 -1.81 6.77
N GLU A 76 0.79 -2.64 7.25
CA GLU A 76 1.07 -4.02 7.63
C GLU A 76 0.38 -4.96 6.64
N VAL A 77 0.99 -6.13 6.42
CA VAL A 77 0.40 -7.19 5.59
C VAL A 77 -0.43 -8.07 6.51
N GLY A 78 -1.75 -7.87 6.49
CA GLY A 78 -2.67 -8.79 7.12
C GLY A 78 -2.75 -10.08 6.32
N GLU A 79 -2.67 -11.23 7.00
CA GLU A 79 -2.89 -12.52 6.37
C GLU A 79 -4.38 -12.65 5.98
N GLU A 80 -4.66 -12.90 4.69
CA GLU A 80 -5.87 -13.63 4.31
C GLU A 80 -5.68 -15.03 4.89
N GLY A 81 -6.43 -15.34 5.96
CA GLY A 81 -6.11 -16.41 6.89
C GLY A 81 -5.65 -17.71 6.22
N SER A 82 -4.41 -18.10 6.50
CA SER A 82 -4.07 -19.52 6.64
C SER A 82 -4.64 -19.97 7.98
N GLY A 83 -5.97 -20.11 8.04
CA GLY A 83 -6.63 -20.71 9.17
C GLY A 83 -6.31 -22.20 9.23
N HIS A 84 -5.42 -22.54 10.16
CA HIS A 84 -5.30 -23.81 10.91
C HIS A 84 -5.01 -25.11 10.15
#